data_AF-A0A1G3QIU2-F1
#
_entry.id   AF-A0A1G3QIU2-F1
#
_cell.length_a   1.000
_cell.length_b   1.000
_cell.length_c   1.000
_cell.angle_alpha   90.00
_cell.angle_beta   90.00
_cell.angle_gamma   90.00
#
_symmetry.space_group_name_H-M   'P 1'
#
loop_
_entity.id
_entity.type
_entity.pdbx_description
1 polymer ?
#
loop_
_entity_poly.entity_id
_entity_poly.type
_entity_poly.pdbx_seq_one_letter_code
_entity_poly.pdbx_strand_id
1 'polypeptide(L)'
;MSDIQKPTVLNLLAVLALITGVFSSIRGGLMIFGGISQIIGDVGGVFEIIIGVASLGVGVIAFISGIKVLWDRAGGIAIIKMYAIGLIGYNVLWVVYTVAAGGKVSWLSVVSELVIGAATIALIMTNEEVSKYSESLG
;
A
#
# COMPACT_ATOMS: atom_id res chain seq x y z
N MET A 1 -13.44 28.29 13.91
CA MET A 1 -13.07 27.37 12.82
C MET A 1 -14.19 26.37 12.71
N SER A 2 -14.98 26.39 11.63
CA SER A 2 -15.99 25.36 11.42
C SER A 2 -15.29 24.01 11.32
N ASP A 3 -15.78 23.02 12.06
CA ASP A 3 -15.31 21.66 11.91
C ASP A 3 -15.68 21.19 10.51
N ILE A 4 -14.74 21.36 9.58
CA ILE A 4 -14.87 20.81 8.24
C ILE A 4 -14.96 19.30 8.39
N GLN A 5 -16.16 18.77 8.20
CA GLN A 5 -16.44 17.36 8.36
C GLN A 5 -15.60 16.58 7.35
N LYS A 6 -14.80 15.65 7.84
CA LYS A 6 -13.94 14.81 6.99
C LYS A 6 -14.82 13.94 6.10
N PRO A 7 -14.59 13.90 4.77
CA PRO A 7 -15.37 13.07 3.86
C PRO A 7 -15.33 11.61 4.29
N THR A 8 -16.48 10.94 4.26
CA THR A 8 -16.60 9.52 4.63
C THR A 8 -15.70 8.65 3.74
N VAL A 9 -15.58 8.99 2.46
CA VAL A 9 -14.69 8.30 1.51
C VAL A 9 -13.24 8.32 1.99
N LEU A 10 -12.78 9.43 2.55
CA LEU A 10 -11.40 9.56 3.02
C LEU A 10 -11.14 8.68 4.26
N ASN A 11 -12.12 8.56 5.16
CA ASN A 11 -12.05 7.64 6.30
C ASN A 11 -12.02 6.17 5.84
N LEU A 12 -12.84 5.81 4.84
CA LEU A 12 -12.86 4.46 4.28
C LEU A 12 -11.53 4.10 3.61
N LEU A 13 -10.95 5.03 2.84
CA LEU A 13 -9.64 4.85 2.22
C LEU A 13 -8.54 4.71 3.28
N ALA A 14 -8.62 5.45 4.39
CA ALA A 14 -7.67 5.32 5.49
C ALA A 14 -7.74 3.93 6.15
N VAL A 15 -8.95 3.44 6.44
CA VAL A 15 -9.14 2.10 7.01
C VAL A 15 -8.65 1.03 6.05
N LEU A 16 -8.96 1.17 4.75
CA LEU A 16 -8.46 0.25 3.72
C LEU A 16 -6.92 0.25 3.69
N ALA A 17 -6.28 1.41 3.75
CA ALA A 17 -4.83 1.52 3.81
C ALA A 17 -4.25 0.84 5.06
N LEU A 18 -4.87 0.98 6.23
CA LEU A 18 -4.44 0.28 7.44
C LEU A 18 -4.52 -1.24 7.29
N ILE A 19 -5.65 -1.73 6.75
CA ILE A 19 -5.85 -3.18 6.51
C ILE A 19 -4.80 -3.70 5.53
N THR A 20 -4.63 -3.04 4.38
CA THR A 20 -3.60 -3.40 3.39
C THR A 20 -2.20 -3.31 3.98
N GLY A 21 -1.96 -2.35 4.89
CA GLY A 21 -0.71 -2.21 5.64
C GLY A 21 -0.40 -3.44 6.49
N VAL A 22 -1.38 -3.95 7.24
CA VAL A 22 -1.23 -5.18 8.03
C VAL A 22 -0.88 -6.36 7.13
N PHE A 23 -1.63 -6.57 6.06
CA PHE A 23 -1.38 -7.67 5.13
C PHE A 23 0.01 -7.57 4.48
N SER A 24 0.40 -6.38 4.02
CA SER A 24 1.70 -6.14 3.39
C SER A 24 2.86 -6.39 4.35
N SER A 25 2.69 -6.03 5.62
CA SER A 25 3.70 -6.26 6.65
C SER A 25 3.85 -7.73 7.03
N ILE A 26 2.74 -8.46 7.20
CA ILE A 26 2.77 -9.90 7.45
C ILE A 26 3.43 -10.62 6.27
N ARG A 27 3.01 -10.32 5.04
CA ARG A 27 3.62 -10.90 3.84
C ARG A 27 5.12 -10.59 3.77
N GLY A 28 5.50 -9.32 3.97
CA GLY A 28 6.90 -8.90 3.92
C GLY A 28 7.76 -9.63 4.96
N GLY A 29 7.27 -9.75 6.19
CA GLY A 29 7.95 -10.50 7.26
C GLY A 29 8.13 -11.98 6.92
N LEU A 30 7.08 -12.64 6.42
CA LEU A 30 7.13 -14.05 6.00
C LEU A 30 8.11 -14.26 4.84
N MET A 31 8.16 -13.35 3.88
CA MET A 31 9.09 -13.43 2.75
C MET A 31 10.55 -13.24 3.19
N ILE A 32 10.82 -12.29 4.08
CA ILE A 32 12.17 -12.10 4.64
C ILE A 32 12.60 -13.35 5.40
N PHE A 33 11.72 -13.89 6.25
CA PHE A 33 12.03 -15.11 6.99
C PHE A 33 12.27 -16.31 6.06
N GLY A 34 11.43 -16.47 5.04
CA GLY A 34 11.61 -17.48 4.00
C GLY A 34 12.93 -17.33 3.25
N GLY A 35 13.26 -16.10 2.84
CA GLY A 35 14.52 -15.79 2.16
C GLY A 35 15.75 -16.04 3.02
N ILE A 36 15.72 -15.67 4.32
CA ILE A 36 16.81 -15.99 5.27
C ILE A 36 16.98 -17.51 5.38
N SER A 37 15.88 -18.26 5.47
CA SER A 37 15.92 -19.72 5.57
C SER A 37 16.54 -20.36 4.32
N GLN A 38 16.25 -19.81 3.13
CA GLN A 38 16.87 -20.28 1.88
C GLN A 38 18.37 -19.94 1.79
N ILE A 39 18.79 -18.79 2.32
CA ILE A 39 20.22 -18.42 2.37
C ILE A 39 20.98 -19.39 3.27
N ILE A 40 20.41 -19.73 4.44
CA ILE A 40 21.01 -20.72 5.35
C ILE A 40 21.08 -22.10 4.68
N GLY A 41 20.09 -22.44 3.85
CA GLY A 41 20.05 -23.68 3.08
C GLY A 41 20.90 -23.67 1.79
N ASP A 42 21.55 -22.56 1.46
CA ASP A 42 22.40 -22.37 0.27
C ASP A 42 21.68 -22.58 -1.08
N VAL A 43 20.37 -22.27 -1.12
CA VAL A 43 19.49 -22.48 -2.29
C VAL A 43 19.08 -21.19 -3.01
N GLY A 44 19.45 -20.03 -2.47
CA GLY A 44 18.97 -18.72 -2.91
C GLY A 44 18.39 -17.90 -1.76
N GLY A 45 17.60 -16.86 -2.03
CA GLY A 45 16.82 -16.15 -0.98
C GLY A 45 17.06 -14.65 -0.84
N VAL A 46 18.15 -14.10 -1.42
CA VAL A 46 18.43 -12.66 -1.40
C VAL A 46 17.28 -11.86 -2.02
N PHE A 47 16.69 -12.37 -3.09
CA PHE A 47 15.58 -11.70 -3.78
C PHE A 47 14.26 -11.74 -2.99
N GLU A 48 13.91 -12.84 -2.32
CA GLU A 48 12.76 -12.84 -1.42
C GLU A 48 12.92 -11.83 -0.28
N ILE A 49 14.14 -11.64 0.22
CA ILE A 49 14.42 -10.61 1.23
C ILE A 49 14.18 -9.22 0.64
N ILE A 50 14.69 -8.93 -0.56
CA ILE A 50 14.51 -7.61 -1.20
C ILE A 50 13.03 -7.31 -1.43
N ILE A 51 12.27 -8.25 -2.00
CA ILE A 51 10.83 -8.08 -2.21
C ILE A 51 10.09 -7.99 -0.87
N GLY A 52 10.48 -8.79 0.13
CA GLY A 52 9.91 -8.73 1.46
C GLY A 52 10.12 -7.37 2.14
N VAL A 53 11.32 -6.77 1.99
CA VAL A 53 11.61 -5.40 2.44
C VAL A 53 10.76 -4.38 1.69
N ALA A 54 10.59 -4.52 0.37
CA ALA A 54 9.71 -3.65 -0.39
C ALA A 54 8.24 -3.76 0.08
N SER A 55 7.76 -4.98 0.35
CA SER A 55 6.42 -5.22 0.91
C SER A 55 6.25 -4.59 2.29
N LEU A 56 7.26 -4.67 3.16
CA LEU A 56 7.26 -3.95 4.44
C LEU A 56 7.23 -2.43 4.25
N GLY A 57 8.00 -1.90 3.30
CA GLY A 57 8.01 -0.49 2.96
C GLY A 57 6.62 0.01 2.55
N VAL A 58 5.93 -0.72 1.66
CA VAL A 58 4.54 -0.45 1.30
C VAL A 58 3.64 -0.51 2.53
N GLY A 59 3.81 -1.52 3.40
CA GLY A 59 3.06 -1.65 4.64
C GLY A 59 3.20 -0.45 5.57
N VAL A 60 4.44 0.03 5.77
CA VAL A 60 4.74 1.22 6.58
C VAL A 60 4.12 2.48 5.98
N ILE A 61 4.23 2.69 4.67
CA ILE A 61 3.62 3.85 4.00
C ILE A 61 2.10 3.78 4.13
N ALA A 62 1.50 2.60 3.99
CA ALA A 62 0.07 2.39 4.17
C ALA A 62 -0.38 2.74 5.60
N PHE A 63 0.35 2.30 6.63
CA PHE A 63 0.08 2.66 8.02
C PHE A 63 0.18 4.16 8.28
N ILE A 64 1.27 4.79 7.84
CA ILE A 64 1.47 6.24 8.00
C ILE A 64 0.35 6.99 7.29
N SER A 65 -0.05 6.56 6.09
CA SER A 65 -1.14 7.17 5.34
C SER A 65 -2.48 7.07 6.07
N GLY A 66 -2.84 5.87 6.55
CA GLY A 66 -4.10 5.66 7.26
C GLY A 66 -4.16 6.42 8.58
N ILE A 67 -3.10 6.35 9.39
CA ILE A 67 -3.02 7.09 10.66
C ILE A 67 -3.07 8.59 10.40
N LYS A 68 -2.28 9.11 9.46
CA LYS A 68 -2.28 10.55 9.18
C LYS A 68 -3.62 11.01 8.63
N VAL A 69 -4.26 10.26 7.74
CA VAL A 69 -5.60 10.61 7.27
C VAL A 69 -6.60 10.63 8.42
N LEU A 70 -6.49 9.74 9.41
CA LEU A 70 -7.40 9.75 10.57
C LEU A 70 -7.09 10.89 11.55
N TRP A 71 -5.81 11.19 11.78
CA TRP A 71 -5.34 12.13 12.79
C TRP A 71 -5.25 13.58 12.30
N ASP A 72 -4.77 13.79 11.08
CA ASP A 72 -4.48 15.10 10.49
C ASP A 72 -5.19 15.28 9.14
N ARG A 73 -5.67 16.50 8.87
CA ARG A 73 -6.60 16.76 7.76
C ARG A 73 -5.87 16.93 6.42
N ALA A 74 -4.73 17.63 6.39
CA ALA A 74 -4.09 18.08 5.15
C ALA A 74 -3.00 17.13 4.61
N GLY A 75 -2.10 16.68 5.48
CA GLY A 75 -0.96 15.84 5.07
C GLY A 75 -1.34 14.40 4.70
N GLY A 76 -2.51 13.93 5.14
CA GLY A 76 -2.97 12.56 4.90
C GLY A 76 -3.26 12.26 3.43
N ILE A 77 -3.86 13.21 2.70
CA ILE A 77 -4.30 13.03 1.30
C ILE A 77 -3.10 12.79 0.37
N ALA A 78 -2.01 13.54 0.54
CA ALA A 78 -0.81 13.37 -0.26
C ALA A 78 -0.15 12.00 -0.01
N ILE A 79 -0.12 11.55 1.24
CA ILE A 79 0.52 10.29 1.61
C ILE A 79 -0.29 9.09 1.17
N ILE A 80 -1.63 9.16 1.20
CA ILE A 80 -2.47 8.07 0.69
C ILE A 80 -2.37 7.93 -0.84
N LYS A 81 -2.11 9.03 -1.58
CA LYS A 81 -1.72 8.96 -3.01
C LYS A 81 -0.38 8.25 -3.19
N MET A 82 0.63 8.60 -2.38
CA MET A 82 1.95 7.95 -2.44
C MET A 82 1.86 6.46 -2.11
N TYR A 83 1.07 6.09 -1.10
CA TYR A 83 0.74 4.69 -0.79
C TYR A 83 0.16 3.97 -2.01
N ALA A 84 -0.86 4.53 -2.65
CA ALA A 84 -1.54 3.88 -3.77
C ALA A 84 -0.61 3.68 -4.99
N ILE A 85 0.22 4.67 -5.31
CA ILE A 85 1.24 4.56 -6.35
C ILE A 85 2.29 3.50 -5.96
N GLY A 86 2.76 3.54 -4.71
CA GLY A 86 3.72 2.58 -4.17
C GLY A 86 3.20 1.14 -4.21
N LEU A 87 1.92 0.93 -3.88
CA LEU A 87 1.25 -0.37 -3.95
C LEU A 87 1.22 -0.90 -5.39
N ILE A 88 0.85 -0.06 -6.36
CA ILE A 88 0.86 -0.43 -7.78
C ILE A 88 2.28 -0.79 -8.24
N GLY A 89 3.26 0.07 -7.95
CA GLY A 89 4.66 -0.15 -8.34
C GLY A 89 5.25 -1.42 -7.74
N TYR A 90 5.02 -1.64 -6.44
CA TYR A 90 5.39 -2.87 -5.75
C TYR A 90 4.79 -4.11 -6.42
N ASN A 91 3.50 -4.07 -6.74
CA ASN A 91 2.79 -5.22 -7.29
C ASN A 91 3.29 -5.57 -8.70
N VAL A 92 3.64 -4.56 -9.51
CA VAL A 92 4.33 -4.78 -10.80
C VAL A 92 5.68 -5.46 -10.60
N LEU A 93 6.52 -4.96 -9.66
CA LEU A 93 7.82 -5.56 -9.35
C LEU A 93 7.67 -7.01 -8.89
N TRP A 94 6.67 -7.29 -8.05
CA TRP A 94 6.36 -8.63 -7.56
C TRP A 94 5.99 -9.58 -8.70
N VAL A 95 5.07 -9.19 -9.58
CA VAL A 95 4.65 -10.01 -10.72
C VAL A 95 5.81 -10.34 -11.64
N VAL A 96 6.60 -9.32 -12.02
CA VAL A 96 7.79 -9.51 -12.88
C VAL A 96 8.75 -10.51 -12.26
N TYR A 97 9.02 -10.38 -10.96
CA TYR A 97 9.90 -11.29 -10.23
C TYR A 97 9.36 -12.72 -10.20
N THR A 98 8.11 -12.91 -9.77
CA THR A 98 7.54 -14.25 -9.64
C THR A 98 7.49 -14.98 -10.99
N VAL A 99 7.19 -14.27 -12.08
CA VAL A 99 7.20 -14.85 -13.44
C VAL A 99 8.63 -15.22 -13.87
N ALA A 100 9.61 -14.35 -13.65
CA ALA A 100 11.01 -14.61 -14.01
C ALA A 100 11.62 -15.79 -13.22
N ALA A 101 11.21 -15.96 -11.97
CA ALA A 101 11.64 -17.06 -11.11
C ALA A 101 10.91 -18.39 -11.39
N GLY A 102 9.98 -18.44 -12.37
CA GLY A 102 9.14 -19.61 -12.62
C GLY A 102 8.16 -19.94 -11.50
N GLY A 103 7.90 -18.98 -10.61
CA GLY A 103 7.03 -19.13 -9.46
C GLY A 103 5.54 -19.04 -9.83
N LYS A 104 4.68 -19.35 -8.86
CA LYS A 104 3.22 -19.22 -9.01
C LYS A 104 2.76 -17.85 -8.52
N VAL A 105 2.15 -17.08 -9.41
CA VAL A 105 1.51 -15.80 -9.08
C VAL A 105 0.08 -16.04 -8.62
N SER A 106 -0.28 -15.53 -7.45
CA SER A 106 -1.70 -15.40 -7.07
C SER A 106 -2.31 -14.22 -7.82
N TRP A 107 -2.86 -14.45 -9.00
CA TRP A 107 -3.47 -13.41 -9.83
C TRP A 107 -4.62 -12.68 -9.14
N LEU A 108 -5.35 -13.36 -8.25
CA LEU A 108 -6.37 -12.73 -7.41
C LEU A 108 -5.77 -11.65 -6.51
N SER A 109 -4.62 -11.93 -5.88
CA SER A 109 -3.89 -10.97 -5.03
C SER A 109 -3.36 -9.78 -5.85
N VAL A 110 -2.86 -10.05 -7.06
CA VAL A 110 -2.35 -9.02 -7.96
C VAL A 110 -3.48 -8.08 -8.37
N VAL A 111 -4.59 -8.63 -8.86
CA VAL A 111 -5.74 -7.85 -9.32
C VAL A 111 -6.35 -7.06 -8.17
N SER A 112 -6.51 -7.65 -6.97
CA SER A 112 -7.10 -6.95 -5.83
C SER A 112 -6.24 -5.76 -5.38
N GLU A 113 -4.93 -5.93 -5.25
CA GLU A 113 -4.01 -4.85 -4.87
C GLU A 113 -3.93 -3.74 -5.94
N LEU A 114 -3.98 -4.10 -7.23
CA LEU A 114 -4.07 -3.12 -8.33
C LEU A 114 -5.39 -2.35 -8.28
N VAL A 115 -6.51 -3.03 -8.05
CA VAL A 115 -7.83 -2.38 -7.92
C VAL A 115 -7.84 -1.44 -6.70
N ILE A 116 -7.27 -1.86 -5.57
CA ILE A 116 -7.13 -1.01 -4.38
C ILE A 116 -6.32 0.25 -4.71
N GLY A 117 -5.16 0.11 -5.35
CA GLY A 117 -4.32 1.25 -5.74
C GLY A 117 -5.03 2.19 -6.72
N ALA A 118 -5.59 1.65 -7.81
CA ALA A 118 -6.26 2.42 -8.85
C ALA A 118 -7.53 3.12 -8.33
N ALA A 119 -8.38 2.40 -7.57
CA ALA A 119 -9.59 2.96 -6.98
C ALA A 119 -9.25 4.05 -5.96
N THR A 120 -8.19 3.87 -5.16
CA THR A 120 -7.73 4.90 -4.22
C THR A 120 -7.32 6.17 -4.96
N ILE A 121 -6.51 6.07 -6.02
CA ILE A 121 -6.12 7.23 -6.83
C ILE A 121 -7.34 7.89 -7.47
N ALA A 122 -8.21 7.10 -8.10
CA ALA A 122 -9.42 7.60 -8.76
C ALA A 122 -10.30 8.37 -7.76
N LEU A 123 -10.61 7.77 -6.61
CA LEU A 123 -11.44 8.39 -5.59
C LEU A 123 -10.84 9.68 -5.03
N ILE A 124 -9.52 9.76 -4.86
CA ILE A 124 -8.88 11.00 -4.40
C ILE A 124 -8.91 12.09 -5.49
N MET A 125 -8.82 11.72 -6.77
CA MET A 125 -8.77 12.67 -7.87
C MET A 125 -10.14 13.14 -8.36
N THR A 126 -11.17 12.28 -8.30
CA THR A 126 -12.48 12.55 -8.92
C THR A 126 -13.57 12.88 -7.90
N ASN A 127 -13.34 12.67 -6.60
CA ASN A 127 -14.35 12.96 -5.59
C ASN A 127 -14.33 14.44 -5.19
N GLU A 128 -15.44 15.14 -5.47
CA GLU A 128 -15.59 16.56 -5.15
C GLU A 128 -15.47 16.87 -3.65
N GLU A 129 -15.93 15.97 -2.77
CA GLU A 129 -15.83 16.17 -1.33
C GLU A 129 -14.37 16.16 -0.87
N VAL A 130 -13.55 15.28 -1.47
CA VAL A 130 -12.10 15.22 -1.20
C VAL A 130 -11.41 16.46 -1.75
N SER A 131 -11.80 16.96 -2.93
CA SER A 131 -11.24 18.21 -3.50
C SER A 131 -11.59 19.42 -2.64
N LYS A 132 -12.88 19.62 -2.32
CA LYS A 132 -13.36 20.72 -1.48
C LYS A 132 -12.72 20.68 -0.09
N TYR A 133 -12.57 19.48 0.48
CA TYR A 133 -11.87 19.29 1.75
C TYR A 133 -10.39 19.67 1.64
N SER A 134 -9.69 19.23 0.59
CA SER A 134 -8.29 19.60 0.35
C SER A 134 -8.10 21.10 0.13
N GLU A 135 -9.00 21.76 -0.61
CA GLU A 135 -9.00 23.21 -0.86
C GLU A 135 -9.25 24.01 0.41
N SER A 136 -10.12 23.50 1.30
CA SER A 136 -10.42 24.15 2.58
C SER A 136 -9.30 24.08 3.62
N LEU A 137 -8.24 23.31 3.33
CA LEU A 137 -7.07 23.11 4.19
C LEU A 137 -5.83 23.88 3.70
N GLY A 138 -5.89 24.45 2.49
CA GLY A 138 -4.90 25.37 1.94
C GLY A 138 -5.25 26.82 2.26
#